data_AF-C1DP16-F1
#
_entry.id   AF-C1DP16-F1
#
_cell.length_a   1.000
_cell.length_b   1.000
_cell.length_c   1.000
_cell.angle_alpha   90.00
_cell.angle_beta   90.00
_cell.angle_gamma   90.00
#
_symmetry.space_group_name_H-M   'P 1'
#
loop_
_entity.id
_entity.type
_entity.pdbx_description
1 polymer ?
#
loop_
_entity_poly.entity_id
_entity_poly.type
_entity_poly.pdbx_seq_one_letter_code
_entity_poly.pdbx_strand_id
1 'polypeptide(L)'
;MSLLPAATALLPTISGLLDRVIPDPQDKAQAQAELLRLQQDGVFRELDAALQSGLAQAKINEIEAQSQSAFKSGWRPLAGYVCVGGLAYEFLLRPLLPWVLTVSGVQGVPPLPSLDDVLFELLFGVLGLGTLRTLERRQRMTAITSNTRQGG
;
A
#
# COMPACT_ATOMS: atom_id res chain seq x y z
N MET A 1 -12.74 -14.85 -10.61
CA MET A 1 -12.97 -16.12 -9.91
C MET A 1 -12.21 -17.18 -10.67
N SER A 2 -11.05 -17.59 -10.15
CA SER A 2 -10.22 -18.61 -10.77
C SER A 2 -10.99 -19.93 -10.86
N LEU A 3 -10.88 -20.61 -12.00
CA LEU A 3 -11.49 -21.93 -12.25
C LEU A 3 -10.60 -23.08 -11.73
N LEU A 4 -9.38 -22.74 -11.30
CA LEU A 4 -8.40 -23.65 -10.71
C LEU A 4 -8.84 -24.35 -9.42
N PRO A 5 -9.48 -23.71 -8.41
CA PRO A 5 -9.95 -24.42 -7.21
C PRO A 5 -11.03 -25.46 -7.51
N ALA A 6 -11.84 -25.23 -8.55
CA ALA A 6 -12.80 -26.22 -9.02
C ALA A 6 -12.10 -27.39 -9.72
N ALA A 7 -11.06 -27.12 -10.51
CA ALA A 7 -10.26 -28.15 -11.15
C ALA A 7 -9.48 -29.01 -10.14
N THR A 8 -8.84 -28.42 -9.13
CA THR A 8 -8.14 -29.17 -8.06
C THR A 8 -9.08 -29.96 -7.15
N ALA A 9 -10.31 -29.50 -6.95
CA ALA A 9 -11.34 -30.27 -6.23
C ALA A 9 -11.89 -31.47 -7.04
N LEU A 10 -11.82 -31.41 -8.37
CA LEU A 10 -12.28 -32.48 -9.28
C LEU A 10 -11.19 -33.51 -9.60
N LEU A 11 -9.91 -33.19 -9.39
CA LEU A 11 -8.78 -34.09 -9.58
C LEU A 11 -8.93 -35.47 -8.88
N PRO A 12 -9.31 -35.58 -7.59
CA PRO A 12 -9.41 -36.88 -6.92
C PRO A 12 -10.57 -37.75 -7.44
N THR A 13 -11.63 -37.12 -7.95
CA THR A 13 -12.80 -37.80 -8.52
C THR A 13 -12.50 -38.31 -9.93
N ILE A 14 -11.73 -37.54 -10.70
CA ILE A 14 -11.27 -37.93 -12.04
C ILE A 14 -10.20 -39.03 -11.93
N SER A 15 -9.28 -38.97 -10.96
CA SER A 15 -8.27 -40.03 -10.76
C SER A 15 -8.89 -41.38 -10.39
N GLY A 16 -9.92 -41.39 -9.54
CA GLY A 16 -10.62 -42.63 -9.15
C GLY A 16 -11.41 -43.29 -10.29
N LEU A 17 -11.89 -42.51 -11.26
CA LEU A 17 -12.54 -43.02 -12.48
C LEU A 17 -11.53 -43.45 -13.55
N LEU A 18 -10.38 -42.77 -13.62
CA LEU A 18 -9.31 -43.09 -14.57
C LEU A 18 -8.56 -44.37 -14.19
N ASP A 19 -8.41 -44.66 -12.89
CA ASP A 19 -7.86 -45.92 -12.37
C ASP A 19 -8.69 -47.15 -12.78
N ARG A 20 -9.98 -46.96 -13.04
CA ARG A 20 -10.89 -48.06 -13.41
C ARG A 20 -10.98 -48.30 -14.92
N VAL A 21 -10.44 -47.38 -15.74
CA VAL A 21 -10.56 -47.39 -17.21
C VAL A 21 -9.21 -47.57 -17.92
N ILE A 22 -8.06 -47.31 -17.26
CA ILE A 22 -6.73 -47.41 -17.89
C ILE A 22 -5.78 -48.28 -17.03
N PRO A 23 -5.54 -49.55 -17.44
CA PRO A 23 -4.70 -50.52 -16.73
C PRO A 23 -3.18 -50.46 -16.98
N ASP A 24 -2.62 -49.46 -17.69
CA ASP A 24 -1.17 -49.41 -18.01
C ASP A 24 -0.41 -48.27 -17.29
N PRO A 25 0.61 -48.56 -16.45
CA PRO A 25 1.33 -47.57 -15.63
C PRO A 25 2.28 -46.64 -16.40
N GLN A 26 2.67 -46.96 -17.64
CA GLN A 26 3.57 -46.14 -18.46
C GLN A 26 2.87 -44.90 -19.03
N ASP A 27 1.62 -45.02 -19.48
CA ASP A 27 0.85 -43.91 -20.04
C ASP A 27 0.42 -42.91 -18.96
N LYS A 28 0.21 -43.36 -17.72
CA LYS A 28 -0.04 -42.48 -16.56
C LYS A 28 1.14 -41.59 -16.23
N ALA A 29 2.37 -42.08 -16.36
CA ALA A 29 3.58 -41.30 -16.10
C ALA A 29 3.77 -40.21 -17.17
N GLN A 30 3.48 -40.52 -18.44
CA GLN A 30 3.52 -39.52 -19.52
C GLN A 30 2.40 -38.49 -19.39
N ALA A 31 1.17 -38.91 -19.07
CA ALA A 31 0.06 -38.00 -18.83
C ALA A 31 0.31 -37.07 -17.63
N GLN A 32 0.92 -37.57 -16.54
CA GLN A 32 1.31 -36.73 -15.41
C GLN A 32 2.41 -35.73 -15.76
N ALA A 33 3.39 -36.13 -16.57
CA ALA A 33 4.44 -35.23 -17.04
C ALA A 33 3.90 -34.13 -17.96
N GLU A 34 2.95 -34.46 -18.85
CA GLU A 34 2.31 -33.50 -19.74
C GLU A 34 1.37 -32.54 -18.97
N LEU A 35 0.63 -33.05 -17.97
CA LEU A 35 -0.16 -32.22 -17.07
C LEU A 35 0.70 -31.25 -16.25
N LEU A 36 1.87 -31.70 -15.76
CA LEU A 36 2.78 -30.83 -15.02
C LEU A 36 3.35 -29.72 -15.93
N ARG A 37 3.63 -30.04 -17.20
CA ARG A 37 4.12 -29.08 -18.20
C ARG A 37 3.05 -28.05 -18.55
N LEU A 38 1.81 -28.50 -18.77
CA LEU A 38 0.66 -27.62 -19.02
C LEU A 38 0.31 -26.74 -17.81
N GLN A 39 0.48 -27.25 -16.59
CA GLN A 39 0.34 -26.44 -15.36
C GLN A 39 1.42 -25.37 -15.29
N GLN A 40 2.69 -25.71 -15.55
CA GLN A 40 3.76 -24.72 -15.59
C GLN A 40 3.49 -23.65 -16.63
N ASP A 41 3.13 -24.03 -17.86
CA ASP A 41 2.81 -23.08 -18.94
C ASP A 41 1.61 -22.19 -18.62
N GLY A 42 0.59 -22.74 -17.95
CA GLY A 42 -0.57 -21.98 -17.47
C GLY A 42 -0.20 -20.96 -16.39
N VAL A 43 0.61 -21.36 -15.41
CA VAL A 43 1.10 -20.47 -14.35
C VAL A 43 1.99 -19.36 -14.93
N PHE A 44 2.87 -19.68 -15.88
CA PHE A 44 3.70 -18.67 -16.55
C PHE A 44 2.85 -17.63 -17.31
N ARG A 45 1.80 -18.08 -18.00
CA ARG A 45 0.90 -17.18 -18.73
C ARG A 45 0.11 -16.25 -17.82
N GLU A 46 -0.40 -16.75 -16.70
CA GLU A 46 -1.07 -15.89 -15.70
C GLU A 46 -0.11 -14.90 -15.07
N LEU A 47 1.12 -15.33 -14.79
CA LEU A 47 2.15 -14.46 -14.23
C LEU A 47 2.56 -13.35 -15.23
N ASP A 48 2.74 -13.70 -16.51
CA ASP A 48 3.01 -12.72 -17.57
C ASP A 48 1.86 -11.74 -17.77
N ALA A 49 0.61 -12.20 -17.74
CA ALA A 49 -0.57 -11.34 -17.83
C ALA A 49 -0.66 -10.39 -16.62
N ALA A 50 -0.40 -10.90 -15.41
CA ALA A 50 -0.36 -10.09 -14.20
C ALA A 50 0.77 -9.06 -14.25
N LEU A 51 1.96 -9.44 -14.71
CA LEU A 51 3.11 -8.55 -14.91
C LEU A 51 2.81 -7.46 -15.94
N GLN A 52 2.25 -7.82 -17.09
CA GLN A 52 1.86 -6.84 -18.11
C GLN A 52 0.81 -5.85 -17.59
N SER A 53 -0.18 -6.34 -16.81
CA SER A 53 -1.16 -5.45 -16.19
C SER A 53 -0.52 -4.50 -15.16
N GLY A 54 0.42 -5.00 -14.36
CA GLY A 54 1.16 -4.22 -13.37
C GLY A 54 2.07 -3.17 -14.03
N LEU A 55 2.74 -3.54 -15.12
CA LEU A 55 3.57 -2.64 -15.91
C LEU A 55 2.73 -1.55 -16.61
N ALA A 56 1.58 -1.92 -17.19
CA ALA A 56 0.66 -0.96 -17.78
C ALA A 56 0.14 0.04 -16.73
N GLN A 57 -0.24 -0.45 -15.55
CA GLN A 57 -0.69 0.40 -14.46
C GLN A 57 0.44 1.30 -13.93
N ALA A 58 1.66 0.77 -13.80
CA ALA A 58 2.83 1.55 -13.40
C ALA A 58 3.12 2.68 -14.39
N LYS A 59 2.99 2.41 -15.70
CA LYS A 59 3.21 3.39 -16.76
C LYS A 59 2.14 4.48 -16.78
N ILE A 60 0.88 4.12 -16.54
CA ILE A 60 -0.22 5.09 -16.35
C ILE A 60 0.05 5.97 -15.12
N ASN A 61 0.42 5.35 -13.99
CA ASN A 61 0.75 6.08 -12.78
C ASN A 61 1.96 7.01 -12.95
N GLU A 62 2.95 6.62 -13.76
CA GLU A 62 4.13 7.43 -14.08
C GLU A 62 3.76 8.64 -14.95
N ILE A 63 2.93 8.46 -15.98
CA ILE A 63 2.41 9.54 -16.83
C ILE A 63 1.47 10.47 -16.04
N GLU A 64 0.64 9.91 -15.16
CA GLU A 64 -0.18 10.68 -14.22
C GLU A 64 0.68 11.42 -13.19
N ALA A 65 1.78 10.84 -12.72
CA ALA A 65 2.73 11.51 -11.84
C ALA A 65 3.49 12.64 -12.55
N GLN A 66 3.78 12.50 -13.86
CA GLN A 66 4.37 13.55 -14.68
C GLN A 66 3.38 14.68 -15.00
N SER A 67 2.09 14.38 -15.11
CA SER A 67 1.02 15.37 -15.30
C SER A 67 0.41 15.88 -13.99
N GLN A 68 0.89 15.41 -12.83
CA GLN A 68 0.30 15.70 -11.54
C GLN A 68 0.52 17.16 -11.18
N SER A 69 -0.52 17.96 -11.43
CA SER A 69 -0.84 19.22 -10.79
C SER A 69 -0.22 19.31 -9.39
N ALA A 70 0.84 20.11 -9.25
CA ALA A 70 1.53 20.34 -7.99
C ALA A 70 0.56 20.79 -6.86
N PHE A 71 -0.60 21.33 -7.24
CA PHE A 71 -1.68 21.69 -6.33
C PHE A 71 -2.38 20.49 -5.66
N LYS A 72 -2.53 19.34 -6.33
CA LYS A 72 -3.19 18.13 -5.75
C LYS A 72 -2.22 17.28 -4.93
N SER A 73 -0.97 17.14 -5.35
CA SER A 73 0.03 16.34 -4.64
C SER A 73 0.73 17.12 -3.51
N GLY A 74 0.89 18.44 -3.67
CA GLY A 74 1.68 19.28 -2.77
C GLY A 74 0.96 19.77 -1.51
N TRP A 75 -0.37 19.86 -1.49
CA TRP A 75 -1.08 20.44 -0.34
C TRP A 75 -0.93 19.60 0.95
N ARG A 76 -0.83 18.28 0.82
CA ARG A 76 -0.63 17.36 1.97
C ARG A 76 0.75 17.58 2.64
N PRO A 77 1.87 17.52 1.90
CA PRO A 77 3.18 17.93 2.44
C PRO A 77 3.17 19.35 2.99
N LEU A 78 2.57 20.31 2.28
CA LEU A 78 2.51 21.71 2.72
C LEU A 78 1.81 21.87 4.08
N ALA A 79 0.68 21.20 4.31
CA ALA A 79 0.01 21.22 5.60
C ALA A 79 0.92 20.67 6.72
N GLY A 80 1.71 19.62 6.43
CA GLY A 80 2.72 19.11 7.35
C GLY A 80 3.82 20.12 7.66
N TYR A 81 4.37 20.79 6.64
CA TYR A 81 5.38 21.83 6.82
C TYR A 81 4.87 23.04 7.61
N VAL A 82 3.61 23.45 7.40
CA VAL A 82 2.98 24.52 8.19
C VAL A 82 2.83 24.10 9.66
N CYS A 83 2.42 22.85 9.93
CA CYS A 83 2.38 22.31 11.29
C CYS A 83 3.76 22.28 11.96
N VAL A 84 4.78 21.80 11.25
CA VAL A 84 6.17 21.79 11.77
C VAL A 84 6.69 23.21 12.00
N GLY A 85 6.40 24.13 11.09
CA GLY A 85 6.74 25.55 11.24
C GLY A 85 6.02 26.20 12.44
N GLY A 86 4.75 25.87 12.66
CA GLY A 86 3.99 26.30 13.83
C GLY A 86 4.58 25.78 15.13
N LEU A 87 4.97 24.50 15.19
CA LEU A 87 5.64 23.92 16.36
C LEU A 87 7.02 24.55 16.61
N ALA A 88 7.79 24.82 15.55
CA ALA A 88 9.05 25.53 15.66
C ALA A 88 8.84 26.96 16.18
N TYR A 89 7.79 27.64 15.74
CA TYR A 89 7.44 28.94 16.31
C TYR A 89 7.09 28.82 17.79
N GLU A 90 6.21 27.90 18.17
CA GLU A 90 5.64 27.79 19.52
C GLU A 90 6.69 27.36 20.56
N PHE A 91 7.52 26.38 20.21
CA PHE A 91 8.49 25.79 21.16
C PHE A 91 9.88 26.42 21.10
N LEU A 92 10.30 26.96 19.94
CA LEU A 92 11.61 27.61 19.80
C LEU A 92 11.48 29.14 19.82
N LEU A 93 10.79 29.73 18.84
CA LEU A 93 10.81 31.20 18.68
C LEU A 93 10.09 31.90 19.83
N ARG A 94 8.93 31.42 20.26
CA ARG A 94 8.10 32.06 21.27
C ARG A 94 8.81 32.26 22.62
N PRO A 95 9.57 31.29 23.17
CA PRO A 95 10.37 31.52 24.38
C PRO A 95 11.76 32.15 24.09
N LEU A 96 12.45 31.77 23.00
CA LEU A 96 13.81 32.26 22.75
C LEU A 96 13.85 33.72 22.32
N LEU A 97 12.87 34.18 21.54
CA LEU A 97 12.92 35.51 20.93
C LEU A 97 12.78 36.63 21.98
N PRO A 98 11.83 36.58 22.94
CA PRO A 98 11.80 37.51 24.08
C PRO A 98 13.03 37.40 24.99
N TRP A 99 13.55 36.18 25.19
CA TRP A 99 14.75 35.97 26.00
C TRP A 99 15.99 36.62 25.36
N VAL A 100 16.23 36.42 24.07
CA VAL A 100 17.33 37.06 23.33
C VAL A 100 17.18 38.58 23.35
N LEU A 101 15.97 39.10 23.13
CA LEU A 101 15.72 40.54 23.13
C LEU A 101 15.97 41.17 24.52
N THR A 102 15.53 40.53 25.59
CA THR A 102 15.77 41.02 26.96
C THR A 102 17.25 40.97 27.34
N VAL A 103 17.98 39.93 26.96
CA VAL A 103 19.44 39.84 27.15
C VAL A 103 20.20 40.88 26.32
N SER A 104 19.69 41.24 25.13
CA SER A 104 20.28 42.28 24.28
C SER A 104 20.03 43.73 24.75
N GLY A 105 19.31 43.91 25.87
CA GLY A 105 19.04 45.21 26.48
C GLY A 105 17.75 45.89 26.02
N VAL A 106 16.92 45.20 25.22
CA VAL A 106 15.59 45.71 24.83
C VAL A 106 14.61 45.48 25.97
N GLN A 107 14.08 46.57 26.53
CA GLN A 107 13.08 46.51 27.61
C GLN A 107 11.65 46.59 27.07
N GLY A 108 10.71 45.93 27.76
CA GLY A 108 9.29 45.99 27.43
C GLY A 108 8.87 45.12 26.24
N VAL A 109 9.56 44.00 25.99
CA VAL A 109 9.19 43.07 24.92
C VAL A 109 7.83 42.44 25.23
N PRO A 110 6.80 42.66 24.39
CA PRO A 110 5.49 42.06 24.61
C PRO A 110 5.55 40.54 24.36
N PRO A 111 4.73 39.74 25.08
CA PRO A 111 4.67 38.31 24.85
C PRO A 111 4.15 38.01 23.44
N LEU A 112 4.82 37.08 22.74
CA LEU A 112 4.40 36.65 21.41
C LEU A 112 3.06 35.87 21.48
N PRO A 113 2.17 36.06 20.49
CA PRO A 113 0.87 35.40 20.46
C PRO A 113 1.03 33.87 20.37
N SER A 114 0.16 33.16 21.08
CA SER A 114 0.08 31.68 21.10
C SER A 114 -0.59 31.16 19.85
N LEU A 115 -0.05 30.11 19.23
CA LEU A 115 -0.77 29.34 18.21
C LEU A 115 -1.31 28.00 18.75
N ASP A 116 -1.04 27.69 20.01
CA ASP A 116 -1.23 26.37 20.63
C ASP A 116 -2.61 25.71 20.39
N ASP A 117 -3.70 26.43 20.70
CA ASP A 117 -5.06 25.89 20.64
C ASP A 117 -5.45 25.38 19.25
N VAL A 118 -5.08 26.12 18.21
CA VAL A 118 -5.43 25.79 16.81
C VAL A 118 -4.37 24.88 16.18
N LEU A 119 -3.10 25.03 16.59
CA LEU A 119 -1.99 24.26 16.04
C LEU A 119 -2.10 22.76 16.38
N PHE A 120 -2.38 22.44 17.64
CA PHE A 120 -2.54 21.04 18.05
C PHE A 120 -3.78 20.41 17.43
N GLU A 121 -4.90 21.14 17.32
CA GLU A 121 -6.11 20.67 16.63
C GLU A 121 -5.81 20.30 15.16
N LEU A 122 -5.14 21.20 14.42
CA LEU A 122 -4.74 20.96 13.03
C LEU A 122 -3.75 19.79 12.91
N LEU A 123 -2.78 19.69 13.81
CA LEU A 123 -1.79 18.62 13.84
C LEU A 123 -2.46 17.26 14.04
N PHE A 124 -3.27 17.12 15.10
CA PHE A 124 -3.97 15.88 15.39
C PHE A 124 -4.99 15.53 14.30
N GLY A 125 -5.64 16.53 13.68
CA GLY A 125 -6.52 16.33 12.54
C GLY A 125 -5.81 15.72 11.33
N VAL A 126 -4.64 16.25 10.95
CA VAL A 126 -3.86 15.72 9.82
C VAL A 126 -3.27 14.33 10.14
N LEU A 127 -2.77 14.12 11.36
CA LEU A 127 -2.25 12.81 11.79
C LEU A 127 -3.36 11.75 11.84
N GLY A 128 -4.55 12.10 12.35
CA GLY A 128 -5.71 11.20 12.43
C GLY A 128 -6.19 10.75 11.05
N LEU A 129 -6.25 11.64 10.06
CA LEU A 129 -6.59 11.27 8.68
C LEU A 129 -5.50 10.41 8.03
N GLY A 130 -4.23 10.62 8.40
CA GLY A 130 -3.10 9.80 7.95
C GLY A 130 -3.13 8.37 8.49
N THR A 131 -3.48 8.20 9.76
CA THR A 131 -3.58 6.87 10.39
C THR A 131 -4.75 6.06 9.82
N LEU A 132 -5.92 6.66 9.62
CA LEU A 132 -7.07 5.97 9.00
C LEU A 132 -6.74 5.37 7.63
N ARG A 133 -6.06 6.13 6.76
CA ARG A 133 -5.60 5.61 5.46
C ARG A 133 -4.59 4.48 5.58
N THR A 134 -3.73 4.53 6.60
CA THR A 134 -2.76 3.47 6.87
C THR A 134 -3.47 2.20 7.36
N LEU A 135 -4.51 2.33 8.19
CA LEU A 135 -5.33 1.22 8.65
C LEU A 135 -6.09 0.56 7.50
N GLU A 136 -6.74 1.35 6.62
CA GLU A 136 -7.39 0.82 5.42
C GLU A 136 -6.41 0.03 4.55
N ARG A 137 -5.18 0.54 4.37
CA ARG A 137 -4.14 -0.16 3.60
C ARG A 137 -3.74 -1.48 4.27
N ARG A 138 -3.57 -1.50 5.59
CA ARG A 138 -3.29 -2.74 6.33
C ARG A 138 -4.41 -3.76 6.16
N GLN A 139 -5.67 -3.34 6.28
CA GLN A 139 -6.82 -4.23 6.09
C GLN A 139 -6.88 -4.82 4.68
N ARG A 140 -6.65 -3.99 3.65
CA ARG A 140 -6.59 -4.47 2.25
C ARG A 140 -5.47 -5.49 2.05
N MET A 141 -4.28 -5.26 2.61
CA MET A 141 -3.18 -6.22 2.52
C MET A 141 -3.50 -7.53 3.23
N THR A 142 -4.11 -7.49 4.42
CA THR A 142 -4.53 -8.69 5.14
C THR A 142 -5.56 -9.49 4.34
N ALA A 143 -6.54 -8.83 3.71
CA ALA A 143 -7.54 -9.48 2.87
C ALA A 143 -6.95 -10.15 1.63
N ILE A 144 -5.92 -9.54 1.02
CA ILE A 144 -5.20 -10.12 -0.13
C ILE A 144 -4.45 -11.39 0.31
N THR A 145 -3.72 -11.33 1.42
CA THR A 145 -2.93 -12.46 1.96
C THR A 145 -3.80 -13.63 2.37
N SER A 146 -4.98 -13.38 2.95
CA SER A 146 -5.93 -14.47 3.27
C SER A 146 -6.47 -15.15 2.00
N ASN A 147 -6.67 -14.40 0.92
CA ASN A 147 -7.15 -14.95 -0.35
C ASN A 147 -6.07 -15.78 -1.07
N THR A 148 -4.79 -15.39 -0.96
CA THR A 148 -3.68 -16.17 -1.52
C THR A 148 -3.44 -17.48 -0.76
N ARG A 149 -3.69 -17.52 0.55
CA ARG A 149 -3.55 -18.74 1.37
C ARG A 149 -4.63 -19.79 1.15
N GLN A 150 -5.81 -19.42 0.64
CA GLN A 150 -6.88 -20.37 0.33
C GLN A 150 -6.79 -20.97 -1.08
N GLY A 151 -5.88 -20.45 -1.93
CA GLY A 151 -5.76 -20.83 -3.33
C GLY A 151 -4.54 -21.71 -3.68
N GLY A 152 -3.76 -22.15 -2.69
CA GLY A 152 -2.65 -23.11 -2.85
C GLY A 152 -2.92 -24.39 -2.09
#